data_AF-A0A7K3RX41-F1
#
_entry.id   AF-A0A7K3RX41-F1
#
_cell.length_a   1.000
_cell.length_b   1.000
_cell.length_c   1.000
_cell.angle_alpha   90.00
_cell.angle_beta   90.00
_cell.angle_gamma   90.00
#
_symmetry.space_group_name_H-M   'P 1'
#
loop_
_entity.id
_entity.type
_entity.pdbx_description
1 polymer ?
#
loop_
_entity_poly.entity_id
_entity_poly.type
_entity_poly.pdbx_seq_one_letter_code
_entity_poly.pdbx_strand_id
1 'polypeptide(L)'
;SAAPAVKAQAGGTAVLERPEVVTRSAAGTRDVPDGPGAAGGTFKGDLYGRIAVSLTVVAFLVEAGGVITRALSVQRAPWANMYEFSITFSTVAVGSYLVLLALKKNVRWIGLPLVTTVLLDLGIAVTTLYTDSDQLVPALHSYWLWIHVSTAILCGAVFYLGAVGTILYLFRDSYENKLASGGTPGKFASSVMERLPSAASLDKFSYRINAAVFPLWTFTIIAGAIWAGDAWGRYWGWDPKEVWSFITWVAYAAYLHARATAGWKGRKAAYLALLAFACWLFNYYGVNIFVSGLHSYAGV
;
A
#
# COMPACT_ATOMS: atom_id res chain seq x y z
N SER A 1 43.97 7.13 26.86
CA SER A 1 43.62 8.51 27.21
C SER A 1 44.45 9.47 26.38
N ALA A 2 43.86 10.10 25.36
CA ALA A 2 44.48 11.17 24.60
C ALA A 2 43.72 12.46 24.92
N ALA A 3 44.40 13.41 25.53
CA ALA A 3 43.84 14.69 25.96
C ALA A 3 43.66 15.63 24.75
N PRO A 4 42.61 16.47 24.72
CA PRO A 4 42.46 17.47 23.67
C PRO A 4 43.42 18.64 23.90
N ALA A 5 44.04 19.10 22.81
CA ALA A 5 44.94 20.25 22.82
C ALA A 5 44.16 21.56 22.96
N VAL A 6 44.44 22.31 24.03
CA VAL A 6 43.86 23.64 24.30
C VAL A 6 44.81 24.70 23.74
N LYS A 7 44.38 25.43 22.71
CA LYS A 7 45.00 26.72 22.36
C LYS A 7 44.45 27.77 23.32
N ALA A 8 45.26 28.18 24.29
CA ALA A 8 44.94 29.29 25.18
C ALA A 8 45.20 30.62 24.45
N GLN A 9 44.15 31.40 24.21
CA GLN A 9 44.25 32.81 23.84
C GLN A 9 43.93 33.63 25.09
N ALA A 10 44.85 34.53 25.44
CA ALA A 10 44.78 35.34 26.64
C ALA A 10 43.60 36.32 26.59
N GLY A 11 42.85 36.41 27.69
CA GLY A 11 41.95 37.54 27.99
C GLY A 11 40.61 37.53 27.27
N GLY A 12 39.74 36.56 27.59
CA GLY A 12 38.33 36.60 27.21
C GLY A 12 37.64 35.31 27.67
N THR A 13 36.46 35.43 28.28
CA THR A 13 35.66 34.28 28.72
C THR A 13 35.53 33.26 27.58
N ALA A 14 36.09 32.07 27.76
CA ALA A 14 35.99 30.98 26.80
C ALA A 14 34.52 30.51 26.74
N VAL A 15 33.77 31.06 25.78
CA VAL A 15 32.46 30.54 25.40
C VAL A 15 32.74 29.22 24.69
N LEU A 16 32.39 28.10 25.33
CA LEU A 16 32.38 26.79 24.68
C LEU A 16 31.45 26.90 23.46
N GLU A 17 31.99 26.73 22.26
CA GLU A 17 31.16 26.60 21.06
C GLU A 17 30.21 25.42 21.29
N ARG A 18 28.90 25.73 21.27
CA ARG A 18 27.86 24.72 21.40
C ARG A 18 28.09 23.72 20.27
N PRO A 19 28.21 22.40 20.55
CA PRO A 19 28.35 21.42 19.48
C PRO A 19 27.20 21.62 18.52
N GLU A 20 27.51 21.75 17.24
CA GLU A 20 26.51 21.79 16.19
C GLU A 20 25.72 20.49 16.27
N VAL A 21 24.56 20.55 16.93
CA VAL A 21 23.60 19.46 16.87
C VAL A 21 23.06 19.53 15.45
N VAL A 22 23.70 18.77 14.55
CA VAL A 22 23.13 18.40 13.26
C VAL A 22 21.91 17.53 13.57
N THR A 23 20.84 18.20 14.00
CA THR A 23 19.51 17.65 13.93
C THR A 23 19.34 17.33 12.45
N ARG A 24 19.26 16.03 12.12
CA ARG A 24 18.86 15.62 10.77
C ARG A 24 17.60 16.42 10.49
N SER A 25 17.73 17.40 9.60
CA SER A 25 16.67 18.34 9.27
C SER A 25 15.42 17.51 9.03
N ALA A 26 14.33 17.83 9.73
CA ALA A 26 13.08 17.10 9.57
C ALA A 26 12.79 16.96 8.07
N ALA A 27 12.88 15.74 7.56
CA ALA A 27 12.84 15.42 6.13
C ALA A 27 11.44 15.55 5.52
N GLY A 28 10.65 16.52 6.00
CA GLY A 28 9.23 16.68 5.68
C GLY A 28 8.83 18.08 5.24
N THR A 29 9.77 19.01 5.05
CA THR A 29 9.47 20.41 4.69
C THR A 29 10.34 20.97 3.57
N ARG A 30 11.02 20.12 2.80
CA ARG A 30 11.74 20.62 1.63
C ARG A 30 10.70 20.95 0.56
N ASP A 31 10.67 22.21 0.14
CA ASP A 31 9.84 22.68 -0.97
C ASP A 31 10.50 22.29 -2.31
N VAL A 32 10.60 20.98 -2.53
CA VAL A 32 11.13 20.41 -3.78
C VAL A 32 9.95 20.30 -4.75
N PRO A 33 10.02 20.93 -5.93
CA PRO A 33 9.00 20.78 -6.94
C PRO A 33 8.81 19.31 -7.34
N ASP A 34 7.58 18.95 -7.71
CA ASP A 34 7.32 17.64 -8.29
C ASP A 34 8.09 17.47 -9.60
N GLY A 35 8.58 16.25 -9.84
CA GLY A 35 9.20 15.90 -11.11
C GLY A 35 8.22 16.04 -12.29
N PRO A 36 8.71 16.02 -13.54
CA PRO A 36 7.89 16.14 -14.75
C PRO A 36 6.89 14.99 -14.96
N GLY A 37 6.82 14.05 -14.03
CA GLY A 37 5.94 12.89 -14.08
C GLY A 37 6.42 11.83 -15.07
N ALA A 38 5.62 10.76 -15.21
CA ALA A 38 5.95 9.61 -16.04
C ALA A 38 6.18 9.95 -17.54
N ALA A 39 5.59 11.05 -18.05
CA ALA A 39 5.76 11.48 -19.43
C ALA A 39 7.11 12.20 -19.68
N GLY A 40 7.78 12.69 -18.62
CA GLY A 40 9.09 13.32 -18.69
C GLY A 40 9.14 14.57 -19.60
N GLY A 41 8.01 15.19 -19.91
CA GLY A 41 7.91 16.37 -20.79
C GLY A 41 8.23 16.12 -22.27
N THR A 42 8.37 14.87 -22.71
CA THR A 42 8.72 14.53 -24.11
C THR A 42 7.54 13.90 -24.86
N PHE A 43 7.44 14.16 -26.16
CA PHE A 43 6.41 13.54 -27.00
C PHE A 43 6.47 12.00 -26.98
N LYS A 44 7.67 11.43 -27.10
CA LYS A 44 7.88 9.97 -27.04
C LYS A 44 7.46 9.40 -25.67
N GLY A 45 7.78 10.09 -24.58
CA GLY A 45 7.40 9.68 -23.23
C GLY A 45 5.88 9.71 -23.01
N ASP A 46 5.18 10.74 -23.51
CA ASP A 46 3.71 10.77 -23.44
C ASP A 46 3.07 9.69 -24.33
N LEU A 47 3.60 9.45 -25.53
CA LEU A 47 3.14 8.38 -26.42
C LEU A 47 3.25 7.01 -25.74
N TYR A 48 4.41 6.66 -25.21
CA TYR A 48 4.58 5.39 -24.48
C TYR A 48 3.72 5.31 -23.23
N GLY A 49 3.54 6.42 -22.52
CA GLY A 49 2.62 6.49 -21.37
C GLY A 49 1.17 6.20 -21.76
N ARG A 50 0.70 6.72 -22.89
CA ARG A 50 -0.65 6.44 -23.41
C ARG A 50 -0.81 5.00 -23.86
N ILE A 51 0.20 4.44 -24.54
CA ILE A 51 0.22 3.03 -24.94
C ILE A 51 0.15 2.14 -23.69
N ALA A 52 0.98 2.41 -22.68
CA ALA A 52 0.97 1.67 -21.42
C ALA A 52 -0.41 1.70 -20.75
N VAL A 53 -1.03 2.89 -20.62
CA VAL A 53 -2.39 3.01 -20.06
C VAL A 53 -3.42 2.26 -20.90
N SER A 54 -3.33 2.31 -22.23
CA SER A 54 -4.26 1.60 -23.12
C SER A 54 -4.15 0.09 -22.94
N LEU A 55 -2.93 -0.45 -22.85
CA LEU A 55 -2.70 -1.86 -22.55
C LEU A 55 -3.19 -2.24 -21.15
N THR A 56 -3.02 -1.37 -20.14
CA THR A 56 -3.57 -1.59 -18.80
C THR A 56 -5.10 -1.63 -18.82
N VAL A 57 -5.77 -0.80 -19.64
CA VAL A 57 -7.24 -0.86 -19.80
C VAL A 57 -7.66 -2.19 -20.44
N VAL A 58 -6.95 -2.65 -21.47
CA VAL A 58 -7.25 -3.96 -22.08
C VAL A 58 -7.04 -5.09 -21.07
N ALA A 59 -5.93 -5.08 -20.33
CA ALA A 59 -5.66 -6.05 -19.28
C ALA A 59 -6.77 -6.05 -18.21
N PHE A 60 -7.20 -4.87 -17.76
CA PHE A 60 -8.31 -4.72 -16.82
C PHE A 60 -9.61 -5.32 -17.35
N LEU A 61 -9.95 -5.09 -18.62
CA LEU A 61 -11.16 -5.66 -19.22
C LEU A 61 -11.10 -7.19 -19.30
N VAL A 62 -9.92 -7.76 -19.59
CA VAL A 62 -9.69 -9.20 -19.60
C VAL A 62 -9.82 -9.78 -18.19
N GLU A 63 -9.17 -9.17 -17.19
CA GLU A 63 -9.27 -9.60 -15.78
C GLU A 63 -10.70 -9.50 -15.25
N ALA A 64 -11.38 -8.38 -15.50
CA ALA A 64 -12.78 -8.19 -15.13
C ALA A 64 -13.70 -9.21 -15.82
N GLY A 65 -13.45 -9.50 -17.10
CA GLY A 65 -14.12 -10.58 -17.82
C GLY A 65 -13.89 -11.95 -17.18
N GLY A 66 -12.66 -12.23 -16.72
CA GLY A 66 -12.33 -13.42 -15.96
C GLY A 66 -13.12 -13.54 -14.66
N VAL A 67 -13.20 -12.47 -13.87
CA VAL A 67 -13.99 -12.42 -12.63
C VAL A 67 -15.48 -12.64 -12.92
N ILE A 68 -16.03 -11.98 -13.96
CA ILE A 68 -17.45 -12.11 -14.34
C ILE A 68 -17.76 -13.51 -14.83
N THR A 69 -16.96 -14.07 -15.73
CA THR A 69 -17.18 -15.43 -16.27
C THR A 69 -17.06 -16.47 -15.16
N ARG A 70 -16.15 -16.28 -14.20
CA ARG A 70 -16.06 -17.09 -13.00
C ARG A 70 -17.31 -16.97 -12.12
N ALA A 71 -17.86 -15.77 -11.94
CA ALA A 71 -19.11 -15.59 -11.20
C ALA A 71 -20.29 -16.29 -11.87
N LEU A 72 -20.37 -16.19 -13.21
CA LEU A 72 -21.43 -16.79 -14.02
C LEU A 72 -21.35 -18.33 -14.04
N SER A 73 -20.16 -18.93 -13.95
CA SER A 73 -20.03 -20.39 -13.95
C SER A 73 -20.65 -21.05 -12.71
N VAL A 74 -20.66 -20.34 -11.58
CA VAL A 74 -21.21 -20.84 -10.29
C VAL A 74 -22.48 -20.10 -9.85
N GLN A 75 -22.93 -19.09 -10.60
CA GLN A 75 -24.11 -18.26 -10.31
C GLN A 75 -24.06 -17.60 -8.91
N ARG A 76 -22.87 -17.15 -8.50
CA ARG A 76 -22.61 -16.49 -7.21
C ARG A 76 -21.46 -15.50 -7.31
N ALA A 77 -21.28 -14.66 -6.28
CA ALA A 77 -20.07 -13.86 -6.15
C ALA A 77 -18.82 -14.74 -6.09
N PRO A 78 -17.76 -14.45 -6.90
CA PRO A 78 -16.57 -15.28 -7.03
C PRO A 78 -15.51 -14.86 -6.00
N TRP A 79 -15.83 -14.94 -4.70
CA TRP A 79 -14.92 -14.56 -3.59
C TRP A 79 -14.81 -15.62 -2.49
N ALA A 80 -14.99 -16.89 -2.84
CA ALA A 80 -15.06 -17.98 -1.87
C ALA A 80 -13.69 -18.54 -1.46
N ASN A 81 -12.66 -18.34 -2.29
CA ASN A 81 -11.33 -18.89 -2.09
C ASN A 81 -10.25 -17.86 -2.45
N MET A 82 -8.99 -18.22 -2.18
CA MET A 82 -7.85 -17.33 -2.41
C MET A 82 -7.64 -16.96 -3.89
N TYR A 83 -7.83 -17.89 -4.83
CA TYR A 83 -7.72 -17.57 -6.26
C TYR A 83 -8.74 -16.52 -6.68
N GLU A 84 -10.00 -16.77 -6.33
CA GLU A 84 -11.15 -15.90 -6.55
C GLU A 84 -10.95 -14.49 -5.93
N PHE A 85 -10.38 -14.44 -4.73
CA PHE A 85 -10.02 -13.19 -4.08
C PHE A 85 -8.86 -12.49 -4.80
N SER A 86 -7.77 -13.19 -5.15
CA SER A 86 -6.59 -12.60 -5.81
C SER A 86 -6.94 -11.99 -7.17
N ILE A 87 -7.67 -12.71 -8.03
CA ILE A 87 -8.07 -12.17 -9.34
C ILE A 87 -8.99 -10.94 -9.19
N THR A 88 -9.87 -10.93 -8.20
CA THR A 88 -10.75 -9.78 -7.93
C THR A 88 -9.95 -8.62 -7.34
N PHE A 89 -9.06 -8.88 -6.39
CA PHE A 89 -8.18 -7.89 -5.79
C PHE A 89 -7.33 -7.18 -6.84
N SER A 90 -6.68 -7.94 -7.73
CA SER A 90 -5.92 -7.41 -8.85
C SER A 90 -6.79 -6.54 -9.76
N THR A 91 -7.99 -7.02 -10.11
CA THR A 91 -8.97 -6.26 -10.90
C THR A 91 -9.35 -4.94 -10.21
N VAL A 92 -9.63 -4.94 -8.91
CA VAL A 92 -10.02 -3.75 -8.15
C VAL A 92 -8.84 -2.80 -7.95
N ALA A 93 -7.61 -3.30 -7.79
CA ALA A 93 -6.41 -2.48 -7.70
C ALA A 93 -6.14 -1.74 -9.02
N VAL A 94 -6.22 -2.44 -10.16
CA VAL A 94 -6.10 -1.84 -11.48
C VAL A 94 -7.26 -0.87 -11.75
N GLY A 95 -8.50 -1.26 -11.42
CA GLY A 95 -9.67 -0.41 -11.54
C GLY A 95 -9.54 0.89 -10.73
N SER A 96 -9.07 0.80 -9.48
CA SER A 96 -8.82 1.97 -8.62
C SER A 96 -7.77 2.92 -9.22
N TYR A 97 -6.69 2.36 -9.79
CA TYR A 97 -5.69 3.15 -10.52
C TYR A 97 -6.27 3.84 -11.76
N LEU A 98 -7.06 3.12 -12.57
CA LEU A 98 -7.71 3.68 -13.77
C LEU A 98 -8.73 4.76 -13.39
N VAL A 99 -9.49 4.59 -12.31
CA VAL A 99 -10.39 5.62 -11.77
C VAL A 99 -9.61 6.87 -11.37
N LEU A 100 -8.48 6.73 -10.68
CA LEU A 100 -7.63 7.88 -10.34
C LEU A 100 -7.11 8.60 -11.60
N LEU A 101 -6.74 7.87 -12.65
CA LEU A 101 -6.37 8.47 -13.95
C LEU A 101 -7.55 9.17 -14.63
N ALA A 102 -8.74 8.58 -14.61
CA ALA A 102 -9.97 9.16 -15.18
C ALA A 102 -10.36 10.45 -14.45
N LEU A 103 -10.16 10.51 -13.13
CA LEU A 103 -10.30 11.71 -12.29
C LEU A 103 -9.16 12.73 -12.49
N LYS A 104 -8.35 12.56 -13.53
CA LYS A 104 -7.23 13.43 -13.92
C LYS A 104 -6.20 13.64 -12.80
N LYS A 105 -6.04 12.65 -11.90
CA LYS A 105 -4.98 12.69 -10.89
C LYS A 105 -3.65 12.30 -11.54
N ASN A 106 -2.58 12.99 -11.14
CA ASN A 106 -1.22 12.74 -11.64
C ASN A 106 -0.61 11.48 -10.98
N VAL A 107 -1.20 10.31 -11.24
CA VAL A 107 -0.80 9.03 -10.63
C VAL A 107 -0.13 8.06 -11.60
N ARG A 108 0.19 8.48 -12.84
CA ARG A 108 0.78 7.60 -13.86
C ARG A 108 2.03 6.84 -13.38
N TRP A 109 2.80 7.40 -12.44
CA TRP A 109 3.97 6.78 -11.82
C TRP A 109 3.67 5.49 -11.03
N ILE A 110 2.43 5.26 -10.61
CA ILE A 110 1.98 4.01 -9.97
C ILE A 110 1.95 2.85 -10.97
N GLY A 111 1.79 3.15 -12.27
CA GLY A 111 1.50 2.13 -13.29
C GLY A 111 2.54 1.02 -13.37
N LEU A 112 3.84 1.34 -13.29
CA LEU A 112 4.90 0.34 -13.35
C LEU A 112 4.91 -0.58 -12.11
N PRO A 113 4.96 -0.07 -10.87
CA PRO A 113 4.80 -0.92 -9.68
C PRO A 113 3.53 -1.77 -9.72
N LEU A 114 2.40 -1.17 -10.11
CA LEU A 114 1.09 -1.83 -10.17
C LEU A 114 1.10 -3.01 -11.12
N VAL A 115 1.46 -2.81 -12.38
CA VAL A 115 1.46 -3.88 -13.39
C VAL A 115 2.42 -5.00 -12.99
N THR A 116 3.60 -4.66 -12.45
CA THR A 116 4.56 -5.65 -11.97
C THR A 116 3.98 -6.50 -10.84
N THR A 117 3.37 -5.90 -9.82
CA THR A 117 2.82 -6.67 -8.70
C THR A 117 1.56 -7.43 -9.08
N VAL A 118 0.70 -6.89 -9.96
CA VAL A 118 -0.48 -7.59 -10.47
C VAL A 118 -0.05 -8.82 -11.27
N LEU A 119 0.98 -8.70 -12.12
CA LEU A 119 1.53 -9.84 -12.84
C LEU A 119 2.04 -10.93 -11.89
N LEU A 120 2.73 -10.55 -10.81
CA LEU A 120 3.20 -11.50 -9.79
C LEU A 120 2.02 -12.13 -9.02
N ASP A 121 1.02 -11.34 -8.65
CA ASP A 121 -0.19 -11.78 -7.95
C ASP A 121 -0.97 -12.81 -8.80
N LEU A 122 -1.20 -12.50 -10.08
CA LEU A 122 -1.83 -13.42 -11.03
C LEU A 122 -0.98 -14.67 -11.29
N GLY A 123 0.35 -14.52 -11.34
CA GLY A 123 1.28 -15.64 -11.45
C GLY A 123 1.14 -16.62 -10.28
N ILE A 124 1.11 -16.10 -9.04
CA ILE A 124 0.87 -16.89 -7.83
C ILE A 124 -0.55 -17.48 -7.87
N ALA A 125 -1.55 -16.68 -8.25
CA ALA A 125 -2.95 -17.12 -8.30
C ALA A 125 -3.11 -18.34 -9.20
N VAL A 126 -2.54 -18.32 -10.41
CA VAL A 126 -2.67 -19.42 -11.38
C VAL A 126 -1.81 -20.62 -11.02
N THR A 127 -0.61 -20.41 -10.46
CA THR A 127 0.34 -21.52 -10.24
C THR A 127 0.16 -22.24 -8.91
N THR A 128 -0.28 -21.54 -7.86
CA THR A 128 -0.33 -22.12 -6.50
C THR A 128 -1.71 -22.05 -5.86
N LEU A 129 -2.54 -21.06 -6.20
CA LEU A 129 -3.82 -20.85 -5.52
C LEU A 129 -5.02 -21.34 -6.33
N TYR A 130 -4.81 -21.77 -7.58
CA TYR A 130 -5.90 -22.15 -8.47
C TYR A 130 -6.70 -23.31 -7.88
N THR A 131 -8.00 -23.10 -7.76
CA THR A 131 -8.97 -24.10 -7.33
C THR A 131 -10.11 -24.10 -8.34
N ASP A 132 -10.72 -25.26 -8.57
CA ASP A 132 -11.89 -25.35 -9.45
C ASP A 132 -13.09 -24.58 -8.91
N SER A 133 -14.00 -24.24 -9.83
CA SER A 133 -15.24 -23.54 -9.50
C SER A 133 -16.16 -24.47 -8.72
N ASP A 134 -16.41 -24.18 -7.45
CA ASP A 134 -17.35 -24.93 -6.61
C ASP A 134 -18.39 -24.01 -5.93
N GLN A 135 -19.45 -24.61 -5.40
CA GLN A 135 -20.47 -23.90 -4.63
C GLN A 135 -19.96 -23.46 -3.25
N LEU A 136 -20.65 -22.49 -2.66
CA LEU A 136 -20.27 -21.96 -1.34
C LEU A 136 -20.56 -22.99 -0.26
N VAL A 137 -19.68 -23.05 0.75
CA VAL A 137 -20.08 -23.68 2.02
C VAL A 137 -21.28 -22.95 2.61
N PRO A 138 -22.19 -23.62 3.34
CA PRO A 138 -23.44 -23.01 3.82
C PRO A 138 -23.26 -21.68 4.58
N ALA A 139 -22.17 -21.53 5.33
CA ALA A 139 -21.83 -20.30 6.05
C ALA A 139 -21.57 -19.08 5.14
N LEU A 140 -21.17 -19.30 3.89
CA LEU A 140 -20.88 -18.28 2.89
C LEU A 140 -22.13 -17.85 2.08
N HIS A 141 -23.23 -18.61 2.12
CA HIS A 141 -24.49 -18.27 1.46
C HIS A 141 -25.24 -17.17 2.23
N SER A 142 -24.67 -15.96 2.26
CA SER A 142 -25.21 -14.82 2.98
C SER A 142 -25.00 -13.51 2.23
N TYR A 143 -25.90 -12.55 2.45
CA TYR A 143 -25.75 -11.18 1.94
C TYR A 143 -24.47 -10.50 2.49
N TRP A 144 -23.97 -10.96 3.65
CA TRP A 144 -22.72 -10.49 4.22
C TRP A 144 -21.52 -10.73 3.31
N LEU A 145 -21.52 -11.79 2.52
CA LEU A 145 -20.46 -12.03 1.54
C LEU A 145 -20.37 -10.85 0.55
N TRP A 146 -21.50 -10.31 0.12
CA TRP A 146 -21.55 -9.16 -0.79
C TRP A 146 -21.11 -7.85 -0.15
N ILE A 147 -21.34 -7.66 1.15
CA ILE A 147 -21.05 -6.42 1.85
C ILE A 147 -19.63 -6.44 2.43
N HIS A 148 -19.33 -7.44 3.26
CA HIS A 148 -18.07 -7.53 3.99
C HIS A 148 -16.89 -7.84 3.05
N VAL A 149 -16.98 -8.90 2.23
CA VAL A 149 -15.84 -9.36 1.44
C VAL A 149 -15.50 -8.38 0.32
N SER A 150 -16.50 -7.81 -0.35
CA SER A 150 -16.26 -6.77 -1.37
C SER A 150 -15.60 -5.52 -0.78
N THR A 151 -16.04 -5.09 0.42
CA THR A 151 -15.42 -3.95 1.11
C THR A 151 -14.00 -4.28 1.56
N ALA A 152 -13.73 -5.52 2.00
CA ALA A 152 -12.39 -5.98 2.35
C ALA A 152 -11.45 -5.95 1.13
N ILE A 153 -11.91 -6.42 -0.04
CA ILE A 153 -11.16 -6.39 -1.30
C ILE A 153 -10.85 -4.94 -1.69
N LEU A 154 -11.84 -4.05 -1.64
CA LEU A 154 -11.67 -2.63 -1.95
C LEU A 154 -10.66 -1.97 -1.00
N CYS A 155 -10.77 -2.23 0.31
CA CYS A 155 -9.83 -1.70 1.29
C CYS A 155 -8.41 -2.20 1.01
N GLY A 156 -8.25 -3.49 0.73
CA GLY A 156 -6.97 -4.08 0.38
C GLY A 156 -6.32 -3.42 -0.84
N ALA A 157 -7.09 -3.26 -1.93
CA ALA A 157 -6.61 -2.64 -3.15
C ALA A 157 -6.14 -1.19 -2.92
N VAL A 158 -6.90 -0.43 -2.12
CA VAL A 158 -6.56 0.96 -1.79
C VAL A 158 -5.37 1.04 -0.82
N PHE A 159 -5.28 0.15 0.17
CA PHE A 159 -4.11 0.02 1.05
C PHE A 159 -2.84 -0.30 0.25
N TYR A 160 -2.94 -1.17 -0.75
CA TYR A 160 -1.84 -1.47 -1.68
C TYR A 160 -1.36 -0.22 -2.41
N LEU A 161 -2.27 0.62 -2.94
CA LEU A 161 -1.88 1.89 -3.59
C LEU A 161 -1.17 2.84 -2.60
N GLY A 162 -1.63 2.89 -1.35
CA GLY A 162 -0.98 3.63 -0.27
C GLY A 162 0.43 3.09 0.05
N ALA A 163 0.60 1.77 0.05
CA ALA A 163 1.88 1.11 0.28
C ALA A 163 2.87 1.41 -0.85
N VAL A 164 2.45 1.32 -2.12
CA VAL A 164 3.28 1.72 -3.29
C VAL A 164 3.76 3.16 -3.15
N GLY A 165 2.86 4.10 -2.80
CA GLY A 165 3.24 5.48 -2.56
C GLY A 165 4.25 5.64 -1.41
N THR A 166 4.11 4.85 -0.36
CA THR A 166 5.02 4.87 0.81
C THR A 166 6.40 4.30 0.49
N ILE A 167 6.46 3.22 -0.29
CA ILE A 167 7.73 2.62 -0.76
C ILE A 167 8.47 3.63 -1.64
N LEU A 168 7.77 4.22 -2.62
CA LEU A 168 8.37 5.23 -3.50
C LEU A 168 8.78 6.48 -2.74
N TYR A 169 8.03 6.87 -1.70
CA TYR A 169 8.44 7.94 -0.77
C TYR A 169 9.81 7.65 -0.15
N LEU A 170 10.07 6.43 0.37
CA LEU A 170 11.35 6.10 0.99
C LEU A 170 12.52 6.16 0.00
N PHE A 171 12.32 5.71 -1.23
CA PHE A 171 13.33 5.83 -2.28
C PHE A 171 13.59 7.28 -2.67
N ARG A 172 12.52 8.06 -2.86
CA ARG A 172 12.62 9.48 -3.22
C ARG A 172 13.23 10.33 -2.11
N ASP A 173 12.86 10.08 -0.86
CA ASP A 173 13.44 10.73 0.32
C ASP A 173 14.94 10.42 0.45
N SER A 174 15.34 9.17 0.20
CA SER A 174 16.77 8.78 0.18
C SER A 174 17.54 9.50 -0.93
N TYR A 175 16.94 9.63 -2.11
CA TYR A 175 17.52 10.36 -3.23
C TYR A 175 17.69 11.86 -2.92
N GLU A 176 16.64 12.52 -2.42
CA GLU A 176 16.66 13.93 -2.05
C GLU A 176 17.64 14.22 -0.91
N ASN A 177 17.74 13.33 0.08
CA ASN A 177 18.74 13.45 1.15
C ASN A 177 20.18 13.36 0.63
N LYS A 178 20.44 12.44 -0.30
CA LYS A 178 21.77 12.27 -0.91
C LYS A 178 22.18 13.48 -1.74
N LEU A 179 21.23 14.06 -2.48
CA LEU A 179 21.48 15.27 -3.26
C LEU A 179 21.75 16.48 -2.35
N ALA A 180 20.98 16.61 -1.26
CA ALA A 180 21.17 17.68 -0.27
C ALA A 180 22.52 17.58 0.47
N SER A 181 23.05 16.38 0.69
CA SER A 181 24.37 16.18 1.30
C SER A 181 25.54 16.33 0.31
N GLY A 182 25.30 16.86 -0.90
CA GLY A 182 26.32 17.02 -1.95
C GLY A 182 26.76 15.72 -2.62
N GLY A 183 26.04 14.60 -2.39
CA GLY A 183 26.34 13.33 -3.02
C GLY A 183 25.83 13.28 -4.46
N THR A 184 26.57 12.63 -5.35
CA THR A 184 26.15 12.38 -6.73
C THR A 184 25.45 11.02 -6.83
N PRO A 185 24.13 10.98 -7.10
CA PRO A 185 23.44 9.73 -7.39
C PRO A 185 23.92 9.13 -8.72
N GLY A 186 23.84 7.81 -8.89
CA GLY A 186 24.15 7.18 -10.16
C GLY A 186 23.18 7.61 -11.27
N LYS A 187 23.64 7.64 -12.53
CA LYS A 187 22.88 8.13 -13.70
C LYS A 187 21.50 7.47 -13.87
N PHE A 188 21.39 6.17 -13.55
CA PHE A 188 20.11 5.47 -13.61
C PHE A 188 19.14 5.92 -12.51
N ALA A 189 19.65 6.05 -11.28
CA ALA A 189 18.86 6.49 -10.15
C ALA A 189 18.34 7.92 -10.35
N SER A 190 19.15 8.84 -10.87
CA SER A 190 18.69 10.19 -11.21
C SER A 190 17.60 10.17 -12.28
N SER A 191 17.81 9.42 -13.38
CA SER A 191 16.82 9.33 -14.46
C SER A 191 15.45 8.79 -14.01
N VAL A 192 15.42 7.87 -13.05
CA VAL A 192 14.17 7.29 -12.54
C VAL A 192 13.57 8.19 -11.45
N MET A 193 14.38 8.57 -10.47
CA MET A 193 13.90 9.28 -9.29
C MET A 193 13.40 10.67 -9.67
N GLU A 194 14.07 11.42 -10.54
CA GLU A 194 13.67 12.78 -10.94
C GLU A 194 12.29 12.83 -11.62
N ARG A 195 11.84 11.74 -12.24
CA ARG A 195 10.51 11.64 -12.88
C ARG A 195 9.37 11.42 -11.88
N LEU A 196 9.68 10.94 -10.69
CA LEU A 196 8.69 10.75 -9.63
C LEU A 196 8.27 12.11 -9.04
N PRO A 197 7.07 12.18 -8.41
CA PRO A 197 6.72 13.31 -7.56
C PRO A 197 7.74 13.48 -6.42
N SER A 198 7.76 14.67 -5.82
CA SER A 198 8.57 14.94 -4.64
C SER A 198 8.24 13.98 -3.50
N ALA A 199 9.19 13.78 -2.58
CA ALA A 199 8.94 12.97 -1.39
C ALA A 199 7.73 13.50 -0.59
N ALA A 200 7.59 14.83 -0.49
CA ALA A 200 6.44 15.46 0.18
C ALA A 200 5.09 15.11 -0.47
N SER A 201 5.01 15.11 -1.80
CA SER A 201 3.81 14.73 -2.55
C SER A 201 3.46 13.26 -2.37
N LEU A 202 4.45 12.37 -2.40
CA LEU A 202 4.26 10.93 -2.18
C LEU A 202 3.78 10.63 -0.75
N ASP A 203 4.36 11.30 0.24
CA ASP A 203 3.93 11.17 1.64
C ASP A 203 2.49 11.66 1.83
N LYS A 204 2.13 12.79 1.22
CA LYS A 204 0.76 13.34 1.26
C LYS A 204 -0.24 12.44 0.54
N PHE A 205 0.16 11.83 -0.57
CA PHE A 205 -0.66 10.85 -1.28
C PHE A 205 -0.93 9.63 -0.39
N SER A 206 0.11 9.01 0.16
CA SER A 206 -0.01 7.87 1.08
C SER A 206 -0.88 8.20 2.30
N TYR A 207 -0.67 9.36 2.93
CA TYR A 207 -1.50 9.81 4.04
C TYR A 207 -2.99 9.85 3.69
N ARG A 208 -3.33 10.50 2.57
CA ARG A 208 -4.72 10.71 2.14
C ARG A 208 -5.40 9.39 1.80
N ILE A 209 -4.68 8.49 1.13
CA ILE A 209 -5.19 7.15 0.80
C ILE A 209 -5.49 6.37 2.08
N ASN A 210 -4.52 6.29 3.00
CA ASN A 210 -4.67 5.57 4.26
C ASN A 210 -5.75 6.18 5.16
N ALA A 211 -5.84 7.52 5.23
CA ALA A 211 -6.88 8.21 6.00
C ALA A 211 -8.28 7.99 5.41
N ALA A 212 -8.41 7.92 4.08
CA ALA A 212 -9.69 7.70 3.41
C ALA A 212 -10.20 6.27 3.55
N VAL A 213 -9.31 5.28 3.53
CA VAL A 213 -9.69 3.86 3.61
C VAL A 213 -9.90 3.37 5.04
N PHE A 214 -9.29 4.01 6.05
CA PHE A 214 -9.38 3.57 7.44
C PHE A 214 -10.83 3.45 7.99
N PRO A 215 -11.75 4.39 7.72
CA PRO A 215 -13.16 4.21 8.09
C PRO A 215 -13.82 3.00 7.41
N LEU A 216 -13.50 2.74 6.13
CA LEU A 216 -14.01 1.57 5.41
C LEU A 216 -13.45 0.27 5.99
N TRP A 217 -12.18 0.24 6.41
CA TRP A 217 -11.60 -0.92 7.10
C TRP A 217 -12.24 -1.15 8.47
N THR A 218 -12.55 -0.06 9.19
CA THR A 218 -13.29 -0.13 10.46
C THR A 218 -14.68 -0.75 10.24
N PHE A 219 -15.41 -0.28 9.23
CA PHE A 219 -16.68 -0.89 8.83
C PHE A 219 -16.51 -2.36 8.43
N THR A 220 -15.44 -2.70 7.70
CA THR A 220 -15.15 -4.08 7.29
C THR A 220 -15.04 -5.01 8.50
N ILE A 221 -14.30 -4.63 9.55
CA ILE A 221 -14.17 -5.43 10.77
C ILE A 221 -15.52 -5.60 11.48
N ILE A 222 -16.29 -4.51 11.62
CA ILE A 222 -17.61 -4.56 12.27
C ILE A 222 -18.56 -5.46 11.48
N ALA A 223 -18.63 -5.31 10.16
CA ALA A 223 -19.44 -6.15 9.28
C ALA A 223 -19.02 -7.63 9.37
N GLY A 224 -17.71 -7.90 9.49
CA GLY A 224 -17.18 -9.25 9.68
C GLY A 224 -17.62 -9.87 10.99
N ALA A 225 -17.57 -9.10 12.09
CA ALA A 225 -18.04 -9.55 13.40
C ALA A 225 -19.55 -9.86 13.41
N ILE A 226 -20.37 -9.03 12.75
CA ILE A 226 -21.82 -9.29 12.64
C ILE A 226 -22.07 -10.58 11.84
N TRP A 227 -21.38 -10.75 10.71
CA TRP A 227 -21.49 -11.96 9.91
C TRP A 227 -21.03 -13.22 10.66
N ALA A 228 -19.97 -13.14 11.46
CA ALA A 228 -19.54 -14.25 12.32
C ALA A 228 -20.64 -14.66 13.33
N GLY A 229 -21.39 -13.69 13.85
CA GLY A 229 -22.57 -13.91 14.68
C GLY A 229 -23.63 -14.75 13.98
N ASP A 230 -23.96 -14.39 12.73
CA ASP A 230 -24.95 -15.10 11.92
C ASP A 230 -24.46 -16.50 11.48
N ALA A 231 -23.17 -16.65 11.19
CA ALA A 231 -22.61 -17.88 10.65
C ALA A 231 -22.26 -18.93 11.72
N TRP A 232 -21.77 -18.49 12.89
CA TRP A 232 -21.24 -19.37 13.94
C TRP A 232 -21.85 -19.15 15.33
N GLY A 233 -22.86 -18.27 15.45
CA GLY A 233 -23.52 -17.96 16.72
C GLY A 233 -22.69 -17.11 17.68
N ARG A 234 -21.56 -16.54 17.24
CA ARG A 234 -20.68 -15.67 18.05
C ARG A 234 -20.08 -14.55 17.21
N TYR A 235 -20.06 -13.34 17.75
CA TYR A 235 -19.57 -12.15 17.03
C TYR A 235 -18.05 -12.07 16.92
N TRP A 236 -17.33 -12.71 17.83
CA TRP A 236 -15.87 -12.71 17.87
C TRP A 236 -15.36 -13.99 18.51
N GLY A 237 -14.31 -14.54 17.93
CA GLY A 237 -13.79 -15.85 18.26
C GLY A 237 -12.29 -15.94 18.51
N TRP A 238 -11.56 -14.83 18.36
CA TRP A 238 -10.08 -14.79 18.41
C TRP A 238 -9.43 -15.72 17.38
N ASP A 239 -10.12 -15.99 16.27
CA ASP A 239 -9.54 -16.73 15.15
C ASP A 239 -8.39 -15.92 14.52
N PRO A 240 -7.36 -16.55 13.94
CA PRO A 240 -6.23 -15.84 13.36
C PRO A 240 -6.65 -14.72 12.39
N LYS A 241 -7.66 -14.91 11.53
CA LYS A 241 -8.09 -13.82 10.62
C LYS A 241 -8.71 -12.64 11.36
N GLU A 242 -9.51 -12.91 12.37
CA GLU A 242 -10.10 -11.87 13.22
C GLU A 242 -8.99 -11.09 13.95
N VAL A 243 -8.05 -11.80 14.58
CA VAL A 243 -6.92 -11.19 15.30
C VAL A 243 -6.04 -10.35 14.39
N TRP A 244 -5.66 -10.87 13.22
CA TRP A 244 -4.81 -10.14 12.28
C TRP A 244 -5.54 -8.96 11.60
N SER A 245 -6.86 -9.05 11.42
CA SER A 245 -7.67 -7.91 10.97
C SER A 245 -7.65 -6.78 12.01
N PHE A 246 -7.75 -7.12 13.30
CA PHE A 246 -7.65 -6.17 14.40
C PHE A 246 -6.24 -5.60 14.56
N ILE A 247 -5.19 -6.41 14.45
CA ILE A 247 -3.79 -5.94 14.44
C ILE A 247 -3.57 -4.94 13.30
N THR A 248 -4.09 -5.23 12.11
CA THR A 248 -4.03 -4.31 10.96
C THR A 248 -4.72 -2.98 11.28
N TRP A 249 -5.90 -3.01 11.90
CA TRP A 249 -6.61 -1.82 12.33
C TRP A 249 -5.82 -1.02 13.37
N VAL A 250 -5.28 -1.66 14.40
CA VAL A 250 -4.45 -1.01 15.42
C VAL A 250 -3.20 -0.38 14.79
N ALA A 251 -2.53 -1.06 13.86
CA ALA A 251 -1.34 -0.54 13.20
C ALA A 251 -1.67 0.71 12.36
N TYR A 252 -2.75 0.70 11.58
CA TYR A 252 -3.18 1.88 10.83
C TYR A 252 -3.71 3.00 11.74
N ALA A 253 -4.41 2.67 12.83
CA ALA A 253 -4.86 3.64 13.83
C ALA A 253 -3.66 4.32 14.50
N ALA A 254 -2.64 3.56 14.91
CA ALA A 254 -1.40 4.07 15.48
C ALA A 254 -0.66 4.96 14.48
N TYR A 255 -0.61 4.57 13.20
CA TYR A 255 -0.05 5.39 12.13
C TYR A 255 -0.77 6.74 11.99
N LEU A 256 -2.10 6.74 11.86
CA LEU A 256 -2.90 7.96 11.71
C LEU A 256 -2.86 8.82 12.97
N HIS A 257 -2.87 8.19 14.15
CA HIS A 257 -2.74 8.87 15.42
C HIS A 257 -1.37 9.55 15.55
N ALA A 258 -0.28 8.83 15.32
CA ALA A 258 1.08 9.39 15.38
C ALA A 258 1.28 10.56 14.40
N ARG A 259 0.63 10.50 13.22
CA ARG A 259 0.61 11.59 12.24
C ARG A 259 -0.17 12.81 12.73
N ALA A 260 -1.33 12.60 13.34
CA ALA A 260 -2.24 13.66 13.76
C ALA A 260 -1.85 14.31 15.09
N THR A 261 -1.38 13.54 16.08
CA THR A 261 -1.12 14.01 17.45
C THR A 261 0.37 14.28 17.69
N ALA A 262 1.23 13.31 17.37
CA ALA A 262 2.67 13.41 17.61
C ALA A 262 3.43 14.11 16.46
N GLY A 263 2.72 14.51 15.39
CA GLY A 263 3.30 15.18 14.24
C GLY A 263 4.35 14.35 13.50
N TRP A 264 4.27 13.02 13.57
CA TRP A 264 5.24 12.15 12.90
C TRP A 264 5.19 12.36 11.39
N LYS A 265 6.33 12.74 10.83
CA LYS A 265 6.52 12.98 9.40
C LYS A 265 7.73 12.19 8.90
N GLY A 266 7.71 11.95 7.60
CA GLY A 266 8.77 11.30 6.86
C GLY A 266 8.99 9.83 7.23
N ARG A 267 10.25 9.36 7.25
CA ARG A 267 10.60 7.92 7.36
C ARG A 267 9.94 7.17 8.51
N LYS A 268 9.83 7.78 9.69
CA LYS A 268 9.22 7.11 10.86
C LYS A 268 7.75 6.74 10.59
N ALA A 269 6.99 7.68 10.03
CA ALA A 269 5.60 7.44 9.64
C ALA A 269 5.51 6.45 8.47
N ALA A 270 6.44 6.52 7.51
CA ALA A 270 6.49 5.58 6.39
C ALA A 270 6.72 4.14 6.84
N TYR A 271 7.65 3.88 7.76
CA TYR A 271 7.85 2.53 8.29
C TYR A 271 6.63 2.00 9.03
N LEU A 272 5.93 2.85 9.79
CA LEU A 272 4.71 2.45 10.48
C LEU A 272 3.57 2.13 9.50
N ALA A 273 3.43 2.88 8.41
CA ALA A 273 2.48 2.56 7.35
C ALA A 273 2.81 1.25 6.62
N LEU A 274 4.09 0.98 6.36
CA LEU A 274 4.52 -0.28 5.74
C LEU A 274 4.34 -1.47 6.67
N LEU A 275 4.55 -1.29 7.98
CA LEU A 275 4.25 -2.31 8.97
C LEU A 275 2.75 -2.62 8.99
N ALA A 276 1.89 -1.60 8.98
CA ALA A 276 0.44 -1.79 8.91
C ALA A 276 0.01 -2.53 7.64
N PHE A 277 0.60 -2.18 6.49
CA PHE A 277 0.38 -2.91 5.24
C PHE A 277 0.89 -4.36 5.29
N ALA A 278 2.04 -4.59 5.93
CA ALA A 278 2.57 -5.94 6.13
C ALA A 278 1.64 -6.79 7.03
N CYS A 279 1.03 -6.21 8.06
CA CYS A 279 0.00 -6.87 8.85
C CYS A 279 -1.22 -7.25 8.00
N TRP A 280 -1.66 -6.36 7.10
CA TRP A 280 -2.74 -6.67 6.16
C TRP A 280 -2.35 -7.81 5.21
N LEU A 281 -1.14 -7.77 4.65
CA LEU A 281 -0.63 -8.80 3.75
C LEU A 281 -0.49 -10.15 4.47
N PHE A 282 -0.06 -10.15 5.73
CA PHE A 282 -0.02 -11.36 6.55
C PHE A 282 -1.43 -11.88 6.85
N ASN A 283 -2.42 -11.02 7.10
CA ASN A 283 -3.80 -11.47 7.26
C ASN A 283 -4.32 -12.14 5.97
N TYR A 284 -4.02 -11.56 4.81
CA TYR A 284 -4.47 -12.09 3.53
C TYR A 284 -3.73 -13.35 3.10
N TYR A 285 -2.40 -13.33 2.98
CA TYR A 285 -1.61 -14.48 2.54
C TYR A 285 -1.17 -15.36 3.70
N GLY A 286 -0.62 -14.75 4.75
CA GLY A 286 0.04 -15.45 5.84
C GLY A 286 -0.91 -16.36 6.62
N VAL A 287 -2.06 -15.84 7.04
CA VAL A 287 -3.05 -16.64 7.77
C VAL A 287 -3.59 -17.76 6.90
N ASN A 288 -3.97 -17.49 5.65
CA ASN A 288 -4.51 -18.56 4.79
C ASN A 288 -3.48 -19.65 4.45
N ILE A 289 -2.19 -19.32 4.29
CA ILE A 289 -1.17 -20.30 3.88
C ILE A 289 -0.53 -21.00 5.08
N PHE A 290 -0.28 -20.29 6.18
CA PHE A 290 0.53 -20.79 7.30
C PHE A 290 -0.25 -21.05 8.58
N VAL A 291 -1.53 -20.67 8.68
CA VAL A 291 -2.30 -20.78 9.92
C VAL A 291 -3.69 -21.37 9.67
N SER A 292 -3.92 -22.59 10.16
CA SER A 292 -5.25 -23.22 10.11
C SER A 292 -6.21 -22.53 11.08
N GLY A 293 -7.40 -22.14 10.61
CA GLY A 293 -8.47 -21.51 11.40
C GLY A 293 -9.85 -21.68 10.74
N LEU A 294 -10.92 -21.26 11.43
CA LEU A 294 -12.31 -21.41 10.94
C LEU A 294 -12.61 -20.59 9.68
N HIS A 295 -11.78 -19.58 9.40
CA HIS A 295 -11.84 -18.79 8.18
C HIS A 295 -10.80 -19.19 7.14
N SER A 296 -10.10 -20.32 7.31
CA SER A 296 -9.19 -20.77 6.26
C SER A 296 -10.01 -21.19 5.04
N TYR A 297 -10.16 -20.26 4.10
CA TYR A 297 -10.67 -20.53 2.75
C TYR A 297 -9.51 -20.88 1.80
N ALA A 298 -8.41 -21.35 2.39
CA ALA A 298 -7.34 -21.98 1.66
C ALA A 298 -7.89 -23.34 1.25
N GLY A 299 -8.51 -23.40 0.07
CA GLY A 299 -8.74 -24.66 -0.63
C GLY A 299 -7.42 -25.22 -1.16
N VAL A 300 -6.40 -25.29 -0.30
CA VAL A 300 -5.12 -25.99 -0.49
C VAL A 300 -5.16 -27.30 0.28
#